data_AF-A0A0F9A2E8-F1
#
_entry.id   AF-A0A0F9A2E8-F1
#
_cell.length_a   1.000
_cell.length_b   1.000
_cell.length_c   1.000
_cell.angle_alpha   90.00
_cell.angle_beta   90.00
_cell.angle_gamma   90.00
#
_symmetry.space_group_name_H-M   'P 1'
#
loop_
_entity.id
_entity.type
_entity.pdbx_description
1 polymer ?
#
loop_
_entity_poly.entity_id
_entity_poly.type
_entity_poly.pdbx_seq_one_letter_code
_entity_poly.pdbx_strand_id
1 'polypeptide(L)' 'MASRKQLIDARRKELLAKGYQPGIVNMALDWAQGSAQGMASYVKKLGGDGDLSDQFLPQYLKDCEKWAKAIVGEPTPPET' A
#
# COMPACT_ATOMS: atom_id res chain seq x y z
N MET A 1 -9.68 -15.20 3.01
CA MET A 1 -8.85 -14.05 2.57
C MET A 1 -8.52 -13.22 3.80
N ALA A 2 -7.32 -12.65 3.89
CA ALA A 2 -7.00 -11.69 4.94
C ALA A 2 -7.87 -10.44 4.76
N SER A 3 -8.31 -9.83 5.86
CA SER A 3 -9.07 -8.57 5.80
C SER A 3 -8.17 -7.43 5.32
N ARG A 4 -8.78 -6.39 4.74
CA ARG A 4 -8.11 -5.13 4.39
C ARG A 4 -7.18 -4.63 5.49
N LYS A 5 -7.69 -4.60 6.73
CA LYS A 5 -6.93 -4.16 7.90
C LYS A 5 -5.71 -5.05 8.15
N GLN A 6 -5.87 -6.38 8.09
CA GLN A 6 -4.76 -7.32 8.28
C GLN A 6 -3.67 -7.14 7.23
N LEU A 7 -4.03 -6.90 5.97
CA LEU A 7 -3.07 -6.65 4.88
C LEU A 7 -2.28 -5.36 5.10
N ILE A 8 -2.96 -4.27 5.47
CA ILE A 8 -2.33 -2.97 5.75
C ILE A 8 -1.41 -3.07 6.96
N ASP A 9 -1.88 -3.67 8.07
CA ASP A 9 -1.10 -3.82 9.29
C ASP A 9 0.15 -4.69 9.07
N ALA A 10 0.02 -5.78 8.29
CA ALA A 10 1.16 -6.61 7.93
C ALA A 10 2.19 -5.83 7.10
N ARG A 11 1.74 -5.09 6.08
CA ARG A 11 2.64 -4.31 5.23
C ARG A 11 3.31 -3.17 5.98
N ARG A 12 2.57 -2.50 6.87
CA ARG A 12 3.10 -1.48 7.78
C ARG A 12 4.26 -2.02 8.62
N LYS A 13 4.06 -3.17 9.27
CA LYS A 13 5.09 -3.82 10.09
C LYS A 13 6.32 -4.16 9.27
N GLU A 14 6.14 -4.69 8.06
CA GLU A 14 7.25 -5.03 7.17
C GLU A 14 8.08 -3.80 6.78
N LEU A 15 7.43 -2.70 6.38
CA LEU A 15 8.13 -1.48 5.96
C LEU A 15 8.85 -0.81 7.14
N LEU A 16 8.25 -0.79 8.33
CA LEU A 16 8.92 -0.30 9.54
C LEU A 16 10.14 -1.15 9.89
N ALA A 17 10.04 -2.48 9.79
CA ALA A 17 11.16 -3.40 10.04
C ALA A 17 12.30 -3.23 9.02
N LYS A 18 11.99 -2.80 7.79
CA LYS A 18 12.99 -2.44 6.77
C LYS A 18 13.71 -1.11 7.05
N GLY A 19 13.22 -0.33 8.01
CA GLY A 19 13.82 0.96 8.38
C GLY A 19 13.19 2.18 7.74
N TYR A 20 12.03 2.04 7.08
CA TYR A 20 11.29 3.21 6.62
C TYR A 20 10.75 3.99 7.82
N GLN A 21 10.90 5.32 7.78
CA GLN A 21 10.34 6.22 8.78
C GLN A 21 8.81 6.08 8.83
N PRO A 22 8.17 6.14 10.02
CA PRO A 22 6.71 5.97 10.15
C PRO A 22 5.87 6.90 9.26
N GLY A 23 6.33 8.14 9.06
CA GLY A 23 5.67 9.09 8.15
C GLY A 23 5.65 8.61 6.70
N ILE A 24 6.77 8.04 6.22
CA ILE A 24 6.88 7.49 4.86
C ILE A 24 6.04 6.23 4.71
N VAL A 25 6.03 5.37 5.74
CA VAL A 25 5.19 4.17 5.75
C VAL A 25 3.71 4.55 5.65
N ASN A 26 3.23 5.53 6.44
CA ASN A 26 1.86 6.03 6.33
C ASN A 26 1.56 6.52 4.92
N MET A 27 2.43 7.39 4.39
CA MET A 27 2.25 7.99 3.08
C MET A 27 2.18 6.95 1.95
N ALA A 28 3.03 5.92 2.01
CA ALA A 28 3.04 4.81 1.05
C ALA A 28 1.78 3.95 1.14
N LEU A 29 1.29 3.67 2.35
CA LEU A 29 0.06 2.91 2.55
C LEU A 29 -1.18 3.70 2.12
N ASP A 30 -1.19 5.02 2.32
CA ASP A 30 -2.26 5.90 1.85
C ASP A 30 -2.29 5.95 0.31
N TRP A 31 -1.12 6.07 -0.32
CA TRP A 31 -0.99 5.95 -1.78
C TRP A 31 -1.52 4.61 -2.29
N ALA A 32 -1.21 3.50 -1.63
CA ALA A 32 -1.68 2.18 -2.04
C ALA A 32 -3.21 2.05 -1.96
N GLN A 33 -3.80 2.53 -0.87
CA GLN A 33 -5.24 2.51 -0.66
C GLN A 33 -5.96 3.40 -1.66
N GLY A 34 -5.47 4.63 -1.87
CA GLY A 34 -6.03 5.57 -2.84
C GLY A 34 -5.95 5.03 -4.28
N SER A 35 -4.84 4.38 -4.64
CA SER A 35 -4.67 3.76 -5.96
C SER A 35 -5.65 2.61 -6.18
N ALA A 36 -5.84 1.75 -5.17
CA ALA A 36 -6.82 0.66 -5.23
C ALA A 36 -8.26 1.17 -5.38
N GLN A 37 -8.62 2.24 -4.64
CA GLN A 37 -9.92 2.89 -4.74
C GLN A 37 -10.13 3.58 -6.10
N GLY A 38 -9.09 4.25 -6.61
CA GLY A 38 -9.10 4.88 -7.93
C GLY A 38 -9.34 3.85 -9.04
N MET A 39 -8.67 2.70 -8.97
CA MET A 39 -8.86 1.61 -9.93
C MET A 39 -10.25 0.99 -9.84
N ALA A 40 -10.75 0.74 -8.62
CA ALA A 40 -12.13 0.27 -8.42
C ALA A 40 -13.16 1.25 -9.02
N SER A 41 -12.96 2.55 -8.79
CA SER A 41 -13.81 3.60 -9.37
C SER A 41 -13.73 3.66 -10.89
N TYR A 42 -12.54 3.45 -11.47
CA TYR A 42 -12.35 3.40 -12.91
C TYR A 42 -13.08 2.20 -13.53
N VAL A 43 -12.91 1.00 -12.98
CA VAL A 43 -13.58 -0.22 -13.47
C VAL A 43 -15.10 -0.10 -13.33
N LYS A 44 -15.59 0.48 -12.23
CA LYS A 44 -17.03 0.76 -12.07
C LYS A 44 -17.58 1.66 -13.18
N LYS A 45 -16.83 2.67 -13.63
CA LYS A 45 -17.24 3.53 -14.76
C LYS A 45 -17.27 2.79 -16.09
N LEU A 46 -16.52 1.70 -16.24
CA LEU A 46 -16.52 0.85 -17.43
C LEU A 46 -17.62 -0.22 -17.42
N GLY A 47 -18.52 -0.21 -16.42
CA GLY A 47 -19.59 -1.19 -16.28
C GLY A 47 -19.21 -2.42 -15.44
N GLY A 48 -18.10 -2.38 -14.70
CA GLY A 48 -17.79 -3.40 -13.71
C GLY A 48 -18.67 -3.27 -12.46
N ASP A 49 -19.09 -4.41 -11.90
CA ASP A 49 -19.90 -4.47 -10.69
C ASP A 49 -19.08 -4.63 -9.41
N GLY A 50 -19.56 -3.98 -8.33
CA GLY A 50 -19.02 -4.11 -6.98
C GLY A 50 -17.86 -3.16 -6.64
N ASP A 51 -17.48 -3.15 -5.36
CA ASP A 51 -16.26 -2.48 -4.89
C ASP A 51 -15.08 -3.45 -5.00
N LEU A 52 -14.32 -3.31 -6.08
CA LEU A 52 -13.15 -4.14 -6.38
C LEU A 52 -11.87 -3.65 -5.67
N SER A 53 -11.95 -2.63 -4.81
CA SER A 53 -10.76 -2.04 -4.19
C SER A 53 -10.00 -3.05 -3.33
N ASP A 54 -10.69 -3.98 -2.68
CA ASP A 54 -10.05 -5.08 -1.94
C ASP A 54 -9.33 -6.10 -2.85
N GLN A 55 -9.72 -6.21 -4.12
CA GLN A 55 -9.04 -7.06 -5.10
C GLN A 55 -7.75 -6.40 -5.61
N PHE A 56 -7.74 -5.07 -5.73
CA PHE A 56 -6.57 -4.32 -6.19
C PHE A 56 -5.55 -4.03 -5.08
N LEU A 57 -6.02 -3.87 -3.84
CA LEU A 57 -5.17 -3.46 -2.71
C LEU A 57 -3.91 -4.33 -2.51
N PRO A 58 -3.95 -5.67 -2.60
CA PRO A 58 -2.75 -6.50 -2.40
C PRO A 58 -1.60 -6.16 -3.36
N GLN A 59 -1.91 -5.81 -4.61
CA GLN A 59 -0.89 -5.43 -5.58
C GLN A 59 -0.29 -4.06 -5.25
N TYR A 60 -1.14 -3.07 -4.95
CA TYR A 60 -0.66 -1.74 -4.58
C TYR A 60 0.12 -1.71 -3.26
N LEU A 61 -0.20 -2.59 -2.31
CA LEU A 61 0.62 -2.76 -1.11
C LEU A 61 2.03 -3.29 -1.42
N LYS A 62 2.20 -4.13 -2.45
CA LYS A 62 3.55 -4.52 -2.90
C LYS A 62 4.27 -3.34 -3.55
N ASP A 63 3.59 -2.62 -4.41
CA ASP A 63 4.17 -1.52 -5.18
C ASP A 63 4.47 -0.27 -4.33
N CYS A 64 3.83 -0.12 -3.17
CA CYS A 64 4.04 1.06 -2.31
C CYS A 64 5.47 1.17 -1.77
N GLU A 65 6.22 0.07 -1.70
CA GLU A 65 7.64 0.12 -1.34
C GLU A 65 8.50 0.71 -2.44
N LYS A 66 8.22 0.37 -3.70
CA LYS A 66 8.90 1.00 -4.84
C LYS A 66 8.62 2.50 -4.85
N TRP A 67 7.38 2.87 -4.55
CA TRP A 67 6.97 4.27 -4.43
C TRP A 67 7.69 4.97 -3.28
N ALA A 68 7.73 4.37 -2.08
CA ALA A 68 8.46 4.91 -0.93
C ALA A 68 9.95 5.11 -1.26
N LYS A 69 10.60 4.10 -1.83
CA LYS A 69 12.00 4.12 -2.24
C LYS A 69 12.30 5.20 -3.28
N ALA A 70 11.38 5.45 -4.21
CA ALA A 70 11.54 6.52 -5.20
C ALA A 70 11.53 7.93 -4.57
N ILE A 71 10.91 8.09 -3.40
CA ILE A 71 10.81 9.38 -2.71
C ILE A 71 11.98 9.60 -1.76
N VAL A 72 12.36 8.58 -0.99
CA VAL A 72 13.34 8.74 0.10
C VAL A 72 14.65 7.99 -0.12
N GLY A 73 14.79 7.24 -1.20
CA GLY A 73 15.93 6.35 -1.43
C GLY A 73 15.82 5.03 -0.65
N GLU A 74 16.96 4.35 -0.49
CA GLU A 74 17.02 3.08 0.27
C GLU A 74 16.76 3.33 1.76
N PRO A 75 15.89 2.55 2.42
CA PRO A 75 15.72 2.64 3.86
C PRO A 75 16.98 2.12 4.56
N THR A 76 17.30 2.71 5.71
CA THR A 76 18.35 2.23 6.60
C THR A 76 17.68 1.47 7.75
N PRO A 77 17.90 0.14 7.89
CA PRO A 77 17.32 -0.62 8.99
C PRO A 77 17.69 0.00 10.35
N PRO A 78 16.79 -0.03 11.35
CA PRO A 78 17.12 0.45 12.69
C PRO A 78 18.29 -0.36 13.25
N GLU A 79 19.29 0.31 13.83
CA GLU A 79 20.37 -0.35 14.56
C GLU A 79 19.76 -1.16 15.72
N THR A 80 20.11 -2.45 15.80
CA THR A 80 19.63 -3.41 16.82
C THR A 80 20.20 -3.13 18.20
#